data_AF-A0A349AZT2-F1
#
_entry.id   AF-A0A349AZT2-F1
#
_cell.length_a   1.000
_cell.length_b   1.000
_cell.length_c   1.000
_cell.angle_alpha   90.00
_cell.angle_beta   90.00
_cell.angle_gamma   90.00
#
_symmetry.space_group_name_H-M   'P 1'
#
loop_
_entity.id
_entity.type
_entity.pdbx_description
1 polymer ?
#
loop_
_entity_poly.entity_id
_entity_poly.type
_entity_poly.pdbx_seq_one_letter_code
_entity_poly.pdbx_strand_id
1 'polypeptide(L)' 'AGLLLGGAVANLVDRLIGGTVVDFLDLGWWPSFNLADVALVVGCGLLVVDSLREPATGPD' A
#
# COMPACT_ATOMS: atom_id res chain seq x y z
N ALA A 1 -6.18 5.33 5.64
CA ALA A 1 -7.06 4.16 5.40
C ALA A 1 -7.29 3.88 3.91
N GLY A 2 -7.68 4.87 3.09
CA GLY A 2 -8.04 4.65 1.67
C GLY A 2 -7.00 3.91 0.83
N LEU A 3 -5.71 4.24 0.95
CA LEU A 3 -4.62 3.58 0.20
C LEU A 3 -4.50 2.09 0.51
N LEU A 4 -4.53 1.73 1.80
CA LEU A 4 -4.41 0.34 2.23
C LEU A 4 -5.61 -0.49 1.81
N LEU A 5 -6.82 0.05 2.03
CA LEU A 5 -8.05 -0.64 1.65
C LEU A 5 -8.16 -0.79 0.12
N GLY A 6 -7.87 0.28 -0.62
CA GLY A 6 -7.90 0.25 -2.08
C GLY A 6 -6.91 -0.74 -2.68
N GLY A 7 -5.66 -0.74 -2.19
CA GLY A 7 -4.65 -1.71 -2.63
C GLY A 7 -5.04 -3.16 -2.28
N ALA A 8 -5.50 -3.40 -1.06
CA ALA A 8 -5.92 -4.75 -0.64
C ALA A 8 -7.12 -5.25 -1.46
N VAL A 9 -8.12 -4.40 -1.71
CA VAL A 9 -9.31 -4.74 -2.50
C VAL A 9 -8.92 -5.00 -3.96
N ALA A 10 -8.08 -4.18 -4.58
CA ALA A 10 -7.65 -4.39 -5.96
C ALA A 10 -6.95 -5.75 -6.14
N ASN A 11 -5.97 -6.05 -5.28
CA ASN A 11 -5.28 -7.34 -5.29
C ASN A 11 -6.18 -8.54 -4.93
N LEU A 12 -7.26 -8.32 -4.18
CA LEU A 12 -8.27 -9.35 -3.92
C LEU A 12 -9.16 -9.58 -5.14
N VAL A 13 -9.61 -8.52 -5.80
CA VAL A 13 -10.46 -8.60 -7.00
C VAL A 13 -9.73 -9.35 -8.11
N ASP A 14 -8.44 -9.07 -8.34
CA ASP A 14 -7.61 -9.81 -9.29
C ASP A 14 -7.62 -11.32 -9.00
N ARG A 15 -7.43 -11.71 -7.74
CA ARG A 15 -7.46 -13.12 -7.33
C ARG A 15 -8.83 -13.75 -7.52
N LEU A 16 -9.92 -13.02 -7.27
CA LEU A 16 -11.28 -13.53 -7.42
C LEU A 16 -11.67 -13.74 -8.89
N ILE A 17 -11.21 -12.86 -9.79
CA ILE A 17 -11.57 -12.90 -11.22
C ILE A 17 -10.60 -13.77 -12.01
N GLY A 18 -9.29 -13.56 -11.82
CA GLY A 18 -8.22 -14.17 -12.62
C GLY A 18 -7.47 -15.29 -11.91
N GLY A 19 -7.71 -15.55 -10.62
CA GLY A 19 -7.02 -16.58 -9.83
C GLY A 19 -5.60 -16.21 -9.39
N THR A 20 -5.05 -15.09 -9.88
CA THR A 20 -3.72 -14.58 -9.53
C THR A 20 -3.74 -13.05 -9.52
N VAL A 21 -2.75 -12.44 -8.87
CA VAL A 21 -2.43 -11.02 -9.05
C VAL A 21 -1.60 -10.86 -10.30
N VAL A 22 -1.87 -9.80 -11.08
CA VAL A 22 -1.07 -9.44 -12.25
C VAL A 22 -0.08 -8.36 -11.86
N ASP A 23 1.21 -8.69 -11.95
CA ASP A 23 2.30 -7.74 -11.79
C ASP A 23 2.75 -7.24 -13.16
N PHE A 24 2.82 -5.91 -13.33
CA PHE A 24 3.09 -5.28 -14.63
C PHE A 24 4.20 -4.23 -14.58
N LEU A 25 4.70 -3.88 -13.39
CA LEU A 25 5.85 -3.02 -13.21
C LEU A 25 7.07 -3.91 -12.93
N ASP A 26 8.09 -3.82 -13.77
CA ASP A 26 9.35 -4.55 -13.63
C ASP A 26 10.53 -3.57 -13.76
N LEU A 27 11.41 -3.61 -12.76
CA LEU A 27 12.62 -2.79 -12.70
C LEU A 27 13.89 -3.60 -13.01
N GLY A 28 13.78 -4.92 -13.20
CA GLY A 28 14.86 -5.85 -13.53
C GLY A 28 15.73 -6.32 -12.35
N TRP A 29 15.93 -5.47 -11.33
CA TRP A 29 16.70 -5.81 -10.11
C TRP A 29 15.83 -5.95 -8.86
N TRP A 30 14.56 -5.55 -8.95
CA TRP A 30 13.57 -5.59 -7.88
C TRP A 30 12.42 -6.50 -8.31
N PRO A 31 11.76 -7.24 -7.39
CA PRO A 31 10.61 -8.06 -7.73
C PRO A 31 9.55 -7.26 -8.47
N SER A 32 8.92 -7.85 -9.48
CA SER A 32 7.79 -7.22 -10.16
C SER A 32 6.66 -6.90 -9.17
N PHE A 33 5.94 -5.82 -9.44
CA PHE A 33 4.84 -5.34 -8.60
C PHE A 33 3.77 -4.64 -9.42
N ASN A 34 2.69 -4.24 -8.77
CA ASN A 34 1.62 -3.46 -9.39
C ASN A 34 1.28 -2.19 -8.61
N LEU A 35 0.30 -1.44 -9.11
CA LEU A 35 -0.13 -0.19 -8.47
C LEU A 35 -0.78 -0.42 -7.09
N ALA A 36 -1.43 -1.56 -6.88
CA ALA A 36 -2.01 -1.92 -5.59
C ALA A 36 -0.92 -2.10 -4.52
N ASP A 37 0.23 -2.69 -4.87
CA ASP A 37 1.38 -2.83 -3.98
C ASP A 37 2.00 -1.47 -3.64
N VAL A 38 2.08 -0.54 -4.61
CA VAL A 38 2.51 0.84 -4.35
C VAL A 38 1.58 1.51 -3.34
N ALA A 39 0.25 1.37 -3.51
CA ALA A 39 -0.72 1.93 -2.58
C ALA A 39 -0.56 1.32 -1.17
N LEU A 40 -0.29 0.02 -1.07
CA LEU A 40 -0.02 -0.65 0.21
C LEU A 40 1.26 -0.11 0.86
N VAL A 41 2.37 -0.03 0.13
CA VAL A 41 3.66 0.46 0.65
C VAL A 41 3.56 1.91 1.11
N VAL A 42 2.96 2.79 0.29
CA VAL A 42 2.77 4.21 0.66
C VAL A 42 1.82 4.33 1.85
N GLY A 43 0.72 3.58 1.86
CA GLY A 43 -0.22 3.58 2.97
C GLY A 43 0.41 3.16 4.30
N CYS A 44 1.20 2.08 4.28
CA CYS A 44 1.96 1.61 5.44
C CYS A 44 3.01 2.64 5.87
N GLY A 45 3.75 3.21 4.92
CA GLY A 45 4.74 4.26 5.21
C GLY A 45 4.13 5.48 5.88
N LEU A 46 2.94 5.92 5.43
CA LEU A 46 2.22 7.01 6.07
C LEU A 46 1.77 6.67 7.50
N LEU A 47 1.30 5.45 7.75
CA LEU A 47 0.95 5.02 9.12
C LEU A 47 2.18 4.97 10.04
N VAL A 48 3.32 4.50 9.53
CA VAL A 48 4.57 4.50 10.30
C VAL A 48 4.97 5.94 10.62
N VAL A 49 4.97 6.83 9.62
CA VAL A 49 5.28 8.25 9.83
C VAL A 49 4.32 8.89 10.84
N ASP A 50 3.03 8.60 10.74
CA ASP A 50 2.02 9.10 11.68
C ASP A 50 2.28 8.60 13.11
N SER A 51 2.61 7.30 13.26
CA SER A 51 2.91 6.70 14.57
C SER A 51 4.15 7.27 15.26
N LEU A 52 5.07 7.86 14.50
CA LEU A 52 6.29 8.48 15.01
C LEU A 52 6.13 9.98 15.29
N ARG A 53 5.00 10.59 14.92
CA ARG A 53 4.72 11.98 15.29
C ARG A 53 4.35 12.02 16.78
N GLU A 54 5.07 12.81 17.56
CA GLU A 54 4.63 13.13 18.92
C GLU A 54 3.25 13.81 18.84
N PRO A 55 2.35 13.54 19.80
CA PRO A 55 1.13 14.33 19.93
C PRO A 55 1.58 15.79 20.07
N ALA A 56 0.99 16.70 19.28
CA ALA A 56 1.22 18.12 19.49
C ALA A 56 0.83 18.41 20.95
N THR A 57 1.82 18.68 21.81
CA THR A 57 1.58 19.25 23.13
C THR A 57 0.87 20.56 22.91
N GLY A 58 -0.45 20.57 23.12
CA GLY A 58 -1.22 21.81 23.20
C GLY A 58 -0.65 22.65 24.32
N PRO A 59 -0.54 23.98 24.16
CA PRO A 59 -0.08 24.84 25.23
C PRO A 59 -1.11 24.79 26.37
N ASP A 60 -0.64 24.41 27.56
CA ASP A 60 -1.35 24.59 28.83
C ASP A 60 -1.63 26.08 29.10
#